data_AF-A0A2T6FRH8-F1
#
_entry.id   AF-A0A2T6FRH8-F1
#
_cell.length_a   1.000
_cell.length_b   1.000
_cell.length_c   1.000
_cell.angle_alpha   90.00
_cell.angle_beta   90.00
_cell.angle_gamma   90.00
#
_symmetry.space_group_name_H-M   'P 1'
#
loop_
_entity.id
_entity.type
_entity.pdbx_description
1 polymer ?
#
loop_
_entity_poly.entity_id
_entity_poly.type
_entity_poly.pdbx_seq_one_letter_code
_entity_poly.pdbx_strand_id
1 'polypeptide(L)'
;MSKSNKKVVPESGKALDILKYEIAAELGLPVGKQLANANVEFATELGSIPSASIKEDYWGHIASRDAGAVGGTITARLIKKAEEMMLSL
;
A
#
# COMPACT_ATOMS: atom_id res chain seq x y z
N MET A 1 10.17 4.73 25.17
CA MET A 1 10.76 4.55 23.82
C MET A 1 10.14 5.55 22.86
N SER A 2 10.95 6.39 22.21
CA SER A 2 10.48 7.32 21.17
C SER A 2 10.12 6.55 19.91
N LYS A 3 8.88 6.74 19.44
CA LYS A 3 8.20 6.01 18.38
C LYS A 3 8.68 6.49 17.01
N SER A 4 9.86 6.07 16.56
CA SER A 4 10.31 6.35 15.20
C SER A 4 9.71 5.32 14.23
N ASN A 5 8.53 5.60 13.67
CA ASN A 5 7.98 4.91 12.49
C ASN A 5 8.83 5.23 11.23
N LYS A 6 10.15 5.14 11.33
CA LYS A 6 11.09 5.40 10.24
C LYS A 6 11.40 4.08 9.56
N LYS A 7 11.36 4.07 8.23
CA LYS A 7 11.79 2.93 7.40
C LYS A 7 13.25 2.63 7.76
N VAL A 8 13.59 1.34 7.92
CA VAL A 8 14.96 0.90 8.26
C VAL A 8 15.97 1.40 7.21
N VAL A 9 15.55 1.38 5.94
CA VAL A 9 16.27 1.99 4.84
C VAL A 9 15.45 3.18 4.33
N PRO A 10 15.82 4.43 4.65
CA PRO A 10 15.03 5.60 4.29
C PRO A 10 14.78 5.76 2.78
N GLU A 11 15.79 5.42 1.97
CA GLU A 11 15.75 5.55 0.50
C GLU A 11 14.80 4.56 -0.17
N SER A 12 14.54 3.42 0.48
CA SER A 12 13.63 2.38 -0.04
C SER A 12 12.18 2.83 -0.14
N GLY A 13 11.85 4.01 0.38
CA GLY A 13 10.48 4.46 0.54
C GLY A 13 9.65 4.37 -0.73
N LYS A 14 10.16 4.92 -1.84
CA LYS A 14 9.47 4.93 -3.14
C LYS A 14 9.30 3.51 -3.70
N ALA A 15 10.33 2.67 -3.61
CA ALA A 15 10.30 1.30 -4.11
C ALA A 15 9.29 0.43 -3.34
N LEU A 16 9.22 0.59 -2.02
CA LEU A 16 8.24 -0.11 -1.18
C LEU A 16 6.81 0.34 -1.47
N ASP A 17 6.59 1.63 -1.75
CA ASP A 17 5.26 2.13 -2.10
C ASP A 17 4.79 1.60 -3.46
N ILE A 18 5.68 1.49 -4.45
CA ILE A 18 5.40 0.82 -5.73
C ILE A 18 5.03 -0.64 -5.48
N LEU A 19 5.89 -1.39 -4.79
CA LEU A 19 5.68 -2.81 -4.52
C LEU A 19 4.38 -3.08 -3.74
N LYS A 20 4.03 -2.20 -2.79
CA LYS A 20 2.77 -2.26 -2.04
C LYS A 20 1.56 -2.20 -2.97
N TYR A 21 1.55 -1.28 -3.93
CA TYR A 21 0.45 -1.14 -4.88
C TYR A 21 0.44 -2.25 -5.94
N GLU A 22 1.61 -2.72 -6.38
CA GLU A 22 1.73 -3.88 -7.29
C GLU A 22 1.13 -5.13 -6.66
N ILE A 23 1.56 -5.49 -5.45
CA ILE A 23 1.05 -6.67 -4.74
C ILE A 23 -0.44 -6.54 -4.48
N ALA A 24 -0.90 -5.35 -4.11
CA ALA A 24 -2.32 -5.18 -3.84
C ALA A 24 -3.17 -5.31 -5.10
N ALA A 25 -2.67 -4.86 -6.26
CA ALA A 25 -3.29 -5.11 -7.55
C ALA A 25 -3.31 -6.60 -7.90
N GLU A 26 -2.21 -7.33 -7.66
CA GLU A 26 -2.14 -8.78 -7.86
C GLU A 26 -3.13 -9.56 -6.96
N LEU A 27 -3.32 -9.10 -5.73
CA LEU A 27 -4.30 -9.66 -4.78
C LEU A 27 -5.74 -9.22 -5.07
N GLY A 28 -5.96 -8.39 -6.10
CA GLY A 28 -7.28 -7.88 -6.46
C GLY A 28 -7.90 -6.94 -5.42
N LEU A 29 -7.07 -6.28 -4.61
CA LEU A 29 -7.56 -5.40 -3.56
C LEU A 29 -7.98 -4.04 -4.13
N PRO A 30 -9.09 -3.46 -3.63
CA PRO A 30 -9.59 -2.16 -4.06
C PRO A 30 -8.77 -1.01 -3.44
N VAL A 31 -7.46 -1.00 -3.72
CA VAL A 31 -6.53 0.01 -3.23
C VAL A 31 -5.81 0.66 -4.39
N GLY A 32 -6.02 1.96 -4.56
CA GLY A 32 -5.46 2.69 -5.69
C GLY A 32 -6.21 3.99 -5.95
N LYS A 33 -5.45 4.99 -6.38
CA LYS A 33 -5.92 6.35 -6.67
C LYS A 33 -7.06 6.38 -7.69
N GLN A 34 -7.03 5.47 -8.68
CA GLN A 34 -8.08 5.34 -9.71
C GLN A 34 -9.42 4.81 -9.18
N LEU A 35 -9.42 3.86 -8.23
CA LEU A 35 -10.67 3.34 -7.67
C LEU A 35 -11.27 4.31 -6.63
N ALA A 36 -10.40 5.03 -5.91
CA ALA A 36 -10.83 6.16 -5.10
C ALA A 36 -11.51 7.23 -5.97
N ASN A 37 -10.94 7.63 -7.10
CA ASN A 37 -11.53 8.65 -7.97
C ASN A 37 -12.90 8.27 -8.53
N ALA A 38 -13.11 7.02 -8.97
CA ALA A 38 -14.41 6.60 -9.52
C ALA A 38 -15.55 6.70 -8.50
N ASN A 39 -15.30 6.32 -7.24
CA ASN A 39 -16.30 6.40 -6.19
C ASN A 39 -16.40 7.80 -5.58
N VAL A 40 -15.29 8.54 -5.54
CA VAL A 40 -15.22 9.91 -5.00
C VAL A 40 -15.87 10.91 -5.94
N GLU A 41 -15.72 10.79 -7.25
CA GLU A 41 -16.36 11.72 -8.20
C GLU A 41 -17.89 11.60 -8.14
N PHE A 42 -18.43 10.38 -8.10
CA PHE A 42 -19.86 10.15 -7.89
C PHE A 42 -20.33 10.60 -6.50
N ALA A 43 -19.58 10.29 -5.43
CA ALA A 43 -19.97 10.65 -4.07
C ALA A 43 -19.81 12.15 -3.74
N THR A 44 -18.92 12.84 -4.45
CA THR A 44 -18.77 14.31 -4.44
C THR A 44 -19.98 14.96 -5.11
N GLU A 45 -20.44 14.42 -6.24
CA GLU A 45 -21.65 14.89 -6.93
C GLU A 45 -22.91 14.71 -6.06
N LEU A 46 -22.97 13.64 -5.25
CA LEU A 46 -24.04 13.39 -4.28
C LEU A 46 -23.94 14.25 -3.00
N GLY A 47 -22.88 15.04 -2.83
CA GLY A 47 -22.68 15.93 -1.67
C GLY A 47 -22.37 15.21 -0.35
N SER A 48 -22.02 13.92 -0.40
CA SER A 48 -21.84 13.06 0.77
C SER A 48 -20.41 13.05 1.34
N ILE A 49 -19.43 13.58 0.60
CA ILE A 49 -18.02 13.58 1.01
C ILE A 49 -17.40 14.97 0.81
N PRO A 50 -16.97 15.68 1.88
CA PRO A 50 -16.24 16.93 1.73
C PRO A 50 -14.86 16.66 1.13
N SER A 51 -14.58 17.31 -0.01
CA SER A 51 -13.37 17.18 -0.86
C SER A 51 -12.01 17.38 -0.14
N ALA A 52 -11.96 17.73 1.14
CA ALA A 52 -10.75 18.17 1.83
C ALA A 52 -9.98 17.08 2.60
N SER A 53 -10.54 15.87 2.80
CA SER A 53 -10.00 14.90 3.78
C SER A 53 -9.69 13.51 3.25
N ILE A 54 -9.74 13.28 1.93
CA ILE A 54 -9.37 11.97 1.38
C ILE A 54 -7.84 11.92 1.29
N LYS A 55 -7.20 11.36 2.32
CA LYS A 55 -5.84 10.85 2.17
C LYS A 55 -5.90 9.74 1.12
N GLU A 56 -5.35 10.01 -0.06
CA GLU A 56 -5.29 9.10 -1.21
C GLU A 56 -4.72 7.71 -0.87
N ASP A 57 -3.99 7.58 0.24
CA ASP A 57 -3.34 6.34 0.71
C ASP A 57 -4.08 5.62 1.86
N TYR A 58 -5.32 6.00 2.19
CA TYR A 58 -6.02 5.41 3.34
C TYR A 58 -6.61 4.02 2.99
N TRP A 59 -6.04 2.96 3.59
CA TRP A 59 -6.50 1.57 3.46
C TRP A 59 -7.46 1.15 4.59
N GLY A 60 -8.18 2.09 5.20
CA GLY A 60 -9.07 1.77 6.33
C GLY A 60 -10.38 1.08 5.94
N HIS A 61 -10.73 1.07 4.65
CA HIS A 61 -11.92 0.40 4.11
C HIS A 61 -11.70 -1.08 3.77
N ILE A 62 -10.45 -1.56 3.76
CA ILE A 62 -10.14 -2.98 3.50
C ILE A 62 -10.02 -3.78 4.80
N ALA A 63 -10.22 -5.10 4.72
CA ALA A 63 -10.09 -5.97 5.87
C ALA A 63 -8.62 -6.01 6.36
N SER A 64 -8.42 -6.09 7.68
CA SER A 64 -7.08 -6.21 8.28
C SER A 64 -6.31 -7.42 7.76
N ARG A 65 -7.04 -8.51 7.41
CA ARG A 65 -6.45 -9.71 6.80
C ARG A 65 -5.83 -9.40 5.43
N ASP A 66 -6.49 -8.59 4.62
CA ASP A 66 -6.06 -8.28 3.26
C ASP A 66 -4.89 -7.30 3.28
N ALA A 67 -4.97 -6.27 4.14
CA ALA A 67 -3.84 -5.38 4.42
C ALA A 67 -2.61 -6.16 4.94
N GLY A 68 -2.85 -7.14 5.82
CA GLY A 68 -1.82 -8.04 6.35
C GLY A 68 -1.21 -8.95 5.27
N ALA A 69 -2.03 -9.48 4.37
CA ALA A 69 -1.56 -10.31 3.25
C ALA A 69 -0.62 -9.54 2.32
N VAL A 70 -0.91 -8.25 2.03
CA VAL A 70 0.01 -7.40 1.28
C VAL A 70 1.35 -7.24 2.01
N GLY A 71 1.32 -6.89 3.29
CA GLY A 71 2.54 -6.71 4.10
C GLY A 71 3.40 -7.98 4.21
N GLY A 72 2.74 -9.13 4.35
CA GLY A 72 3.38 -10.44 4.34
C GLY A 72 4.08 -10.73 3.01
N THR A 73 3.41 -10.51 1.90
CA THR A 73 3.97 -10.71 0.54
C THR A 73 5.13 -9.76 0.25
N ILE A 74 5.05 -8.49 0.70
CA ILE A 74 6.18 -7.54 0.59
C ILE A 74 7.41 -8.15 1.27
N THR A 75 7.25 -8.58 2.52
CA THR A 75 8.36 -9.14 3.31
C THR A 75 8.92 -10.40 2.67
N ALA A 76 8.05 -11.31 2.21
CA ALA A 76 8.46 -12.53 1.53
C ALA A 76 9.26 -12.26 0.24
N ARG A 77 8.84 -11.29 -0.58
CA ARG A 77 9.58 -10.89 -1.79
C ARG A 77 10.92 -10.25 -1.48
N LEU A 78 11.00 -9.42 -0.44
CA LEU A 78 12.25 -8.80 -0.02
C LEU A 78 13.26 -9.84 0.45
N ILE A 79 12.82 -10.80 1.27
CA ILE A 79 13.68 -11.89 1.74
C ILE A 79 14.13 -12.74 0.56
N LYS A 80 13.21 -13.15 -0.31
CA LYS A 80 13.56 -13.93 -1.51
C LYS A 80 14.60 -13.24 -2.38
N LYS A 81 14.44 -11.94 -2.65
CA LYS A 81 15.43 -11.15 -3.40
C LYS A 81 16.77 -11.06 -2.67
N ALA A 82 16.75 -10.90 -1.35
CA ALA A 82 17.97 -10.87 -0.54
C ALA A 82 18.69 -12.23 -0.57
N GLU A 83 17.94 -13.32 -0.45
CA GLU A 83 18.45 -14.69 -0.61
C GLU A 83 19.05 -14.88 -2.00
N GLU A 84 18.35 -14.50 -3.09
CA GLU A 84 18.88 -14.57 -4.46
C GLU A 84 20.18 -13.76 -4.63
N MET A 85 20.26 -12.55 -4.06
CA MET A 85 21.47 -11.71 -4.13
C MET A 85 22.62 -12.23 -3.25
N MET A 86 22.33 -12.92 -2.14
CA MET A 86 23.35 -13.45 -1.21
C MET A 86 23.79 -14.87 -1.57
N LEU A 87 22.89 -15.69 -2.11
CA LEU A 87 23.13 -17.07 -2.55
C LEU A 87 23.48 -17.16 -4.04
N SER A 88 23.50 -16.06 -4.79
CA SER A 88 24.18 -16.03 -6.08
C SER A 88 25.68 -16.19 -5.87
N LEU A 89 26.16 -17.43 -5.91
CA LEU A 89 27.48 -17.78 -6.47
C LEU A 89 27.39 -17.83 -7.99
#